data_AF-A0A8S2XYN8-F1
#
_entry.id   AF-A0A8S2XYN8-F1
#
_cell.length_a   1.000
_cell.length_b   1.000
_cell.length_c   1.000
_cell.angle_alpha   90.00
_cell.angle_beta   90.00
_cell.angle_gamma   90.00
#
_symmetry.space_group_name_H-M   'P 1'
#
loop_
_entity.id
_entity.type
_entity.pdbx_description
1 polymer ?
#
loop_
_entity_poly.entity_id
_entity_poly.type
_entity_poly.pdbx_seq_one_letter_code
_entity_poly.pdbx_strand_id
1 'polypeptide(L)' 'DEPMIYNKRAKIVSKIKGGDDAIWHTWPWMVALSTNPSQGWSCAGVLVNEDTILTAAH' A
#
# COMPACT_ATOMS: atom_id res chain seq x y z
N ASP A 1 -15.49 0.71 15.07
CA ASP A 1 -14.89 0.91 13.74
C ASP A 1 -15.84 0.39 12.67
N GLU A 2 -16.55 1.32 12.04
CA GLU A 2 -17.59 1.05 11.03
C GLU A 2 -17.01 0.34 9.79
N PRO A 3 -17.71 -0.66 9.23
CA PRO A 3 -17.22 -1.41 8.10
C PRO A 3 -17.31 -0.58 6.82
N MET A 4 -16.20 -0.51 6.08
CA MET A 4 -16.15 0.04 4.72
C MET A 4 -17.32 -0.51 3.90
N ILE A 5 -18.22 0.39 3.53
CA ILE A 5 -19.46 0.18 2.79
C ILE A 5 -19.28 -0.90 1.71
N TYR A 6 -19.90 -2.05 1.94
CA TYR A 6 -19.92 -3.21 1.06
C TYR A 6 -20.75 -2.89 -0.19
N ASN A 7 -20.18 -2.15 -1.14
CA ASN A 7 -20.69 -2.10 -2.51
C ASN A 7 -20.23 -3.36 -3.25
N LYS A 8 -21.14 -4.34 -3.36
CA LYS A 8 -21.00 -5.55 -4.18
C LYS A 8 -20.60 -5.20 -5.62
N ARG A 9 -19.32 -5.36 -6.00
CA ARG A 9 -18.93 -5.80 -7.37
C ARG A 9 -17.45 -6.14 -7.63
N ALA A 10 -16.64 -6.41 -6.62
CA ALA A 10 -15.39 -7.14 -6.83
C ALA A 10 -15.19 -8.09 -5.65
N LYS A 11 -15.06 -9.40 -5.92
CA LYS A 11 -14.49 -10.32 -4.94
C LYS A 11 -13.08 -9.79 -4.67
N ILE A 12 -12.86 -9.17 -3.51
CA ILE A 12 -11.51 -8.83 -3.04
C ILE A 12 -10.82 -10.18 -2.85
N VAL A 13 -10.12 -10.64 -3.88
CA VAL A 13 -9.22 -11.76 -3.75
C VAL A 13 -8.02 -11.18 -3.01
N SER A 14 -7.89 -11.52 -1.73
CA SER A 14 -6.65 -11.22 -1.02
C SER A 14 -5.51 -11.84 -1.82
N LYS A 15 -4.67 -10.98 -2.39
CA LYS A 15 -3.45 -11.38 -3.09
C LYS A 15 -2.37 -11.83 -2.09
N ILE A 16 -2.56 -11.52 -0.81
CA ILE A 16 -1.64 -11.85 0.28
C ILE A 16 -2.15 -13.12 0.97
N LYS A 17 -1.37 -14.19 0.89
CA LYS A 17 -1.68 -15.46 1.57
C LYS A 17 -1.32 -15.35 3.05
N GLY A 18 -2.30 -15.57 3.93
CA GLY A 18 -2.10 -15.59 5.38
C GLY A 18 -1.75 -14.22 5.99
N GLY A 19 -1.95 -13.14 5.25
CA GLY A 19 -1.81 -11.78 5.78
C GLY A 19 -3.13 -11.26 6.33
N ASP A 20 -3.01 -10.41 7.34
CA ASP A 20 -4.11 -9.65 7.94
C ASP A 20 -3.93 -8.15 7.65
N ASP A 21 -4.98 -7.37 7.86
CA ASP A 21 -4.94 -5.92 7.70
C ASP A 21 -3.93 -5.30 8.68
N ALA A 22 -3.07 -4.42 8.19
CA ALA A 22 -2.10 -3.74 9.03
C ALA A 22 -2.78 -2.71 9.95
N ILE A 23 -2.40 -2.69 11.22
CA ILE A 23 -2.78 -1.61 12.14
C ILE A 23 -2.10 -0.31 11.65
N TRP A 24 -2.84 0.79 11.68
CA TRP A 24 -2.32 2.11 11.32
C TRP A 24 -0.98 2.41 11.98
N HIS A 25 -0.04 2.94 11.20
CA HIS A 25 1.31 3.33 11.64
C HIS A 25 2.22 2.21 12.16
N THR A 26 1.85 0.92 12.03
CA THR A 26 2.75 -0.19 12.44
C THR A 26 4.01 -0.26 11.58
N TRP A 27 3.88 0.10 10.31
CA TRP A 27 4.96 0.11 9.33
C TRP A 27 5.09 1.52 8.72
N PRO A 28 5.50 2.52 9.52
CA PRO A 28 5.42 3.93 9.13
C PRO A 28 6.38 4.29 7.99
N TRP A 29 7.36 3.43 7.70
CA TRP A 29 8.30 3.57 6.59
C TRP A 29 7.76 3.04 5.24
N MET A 30 6.54 2.48 5.18
CA MET A 30 5.94 2.03 3.93
C MET A 30 5.59 3.22 3.03
N VAL A 31 6.07 3.21 1.79
CA VAL A 31 5.83 4.26 0.80
C VAL A 31 5.18 3.68 -0.47
N ALA A 32 4.14 4.35 -0.96
CA ALA A 32 3.56 4.07 -2.27
C ALA A 32 4.15 5.02 -3.32
N LEU A 33 4.64 4.48 -4.43
CA LEU A 33 5.26 5.24 -5.50
C LEU A 33 4.34 5.28 -6.73
N SER A 34 4.23 6.44 -7.36
CA SER A 34 3.41 6.66 -8.55
C SER A 34 4.14 7.57 -9.52
N THR A 35 4.32 7.12 -10.76
CA THR A 35 4.85 7.96 -11.86
C THR A 35 3.79 8.91 -12.43
N ASN A 36 2.51 8.58 -12.28
CA ASN A 36 1.39 9.43 -12.64
C ASN A 36 0.26 9.28 -11.60
N PRO A 37 -0.01 10.31 -10.77
CA PRO A 37 -1.01 10.24 -9.69
C PRO A 37 -2.42 9.86 -10.16
N SER A 38 -2.75 10.10 -11.43
CA SER A 38 -4.05 9.73 -12.00
C SER A 38 -4.20 8.24 -12.32
N GLN A 39 -3.09 7.48 -12.33
CA GLN A 39 -3.05 6.05 -12.66
C GLN A 39 -2.84 5.14 -11.43
N GLY A 40 -2.72 5.72 -10.24
CA GLY A 40 -2.48 4.98 -9.00
C GLY A 40 -1.01 4.61 -8.77
N TRP A 41 -0.78 3.72 -7.81
CA TRP A 41 0.56 3.33 -7.36
C TRP A 41 1.16 2.23 -8.25
N SER A 42 2.36 2.47 -8.76
CA SER A 42 3.08 1.55 -9.64
C SER A 42 4.07 0.68 -8.88
N CYS A 43 4.71 1.23 -7.84
CA CYS A 43 5.75 0.54 -7.05
C CYS A 43 5.58 0.84 -5.56
N ALA A 44 6.37 0.14 -4.74
CA ALA A 44 6.50 0.40 -3.30
C ALA A 44 7.95 0.75 -2.95
N GLY A 45 8.15 1.43 -1.82
CA GLY A 45 9.48 1.76 -1.30
C GLY A 45 9.51 1.81 0.23
N VAL A 46 10.70 2.03 0.77
CA VAL A 46 10.97 2.14 2.21
C VAL A 46 11.66 3.46 2.51
N LEU A 47 11.12 4.25 3.43
CA LEU A 47 11.76 5.46 3.95
C LEU A 47 12.96 5.08 4.82
N VAL A 48 14.18 5.45 4.41
CA VAL A 48 15.42 5.07 5.11
C VAL A 48 16.04 6.21 5.93
N ASN A 49 15.66 7.45 5.64
CA ASN A 49 15.97 8.66 6.40
C ASN A 49 14.94 9.77 6.04
N GLU A 50 15.20 11.02 6.40
CA GLU A 50 14.24 12.13 6.21
C GLU A 50 13.92 12.49 4.76
N ASP A 51 14.81 12.20 3.80
CA ASP A 51 14.69 12.64 2.40
C ASP A 51 14.95 11.52 1.36
N THR A 52 15.22 10.30 1.82
CA THR A 52 15.63 9.18 0.97
C THR A 52 14.68 8.00 1.08
N ILE A 53 14.22 7.52 -0.07
CA ILE A 53 13.43 6.29 -0.22
C ILE A 53 14.25 5.24 -0.97
N LEU A 54 14.35 4.04 -0.40
CA LEU A 54 14.90 2.86 -1.08
C LEU A 54 13.80 2.13 -1.84
N THR A 55 14.06 1.79 -3.11
CA THR A 55 13.14 1.03 -3.97
C THR A 55 13.91 0.11 -4.92
N ALA A 56 13.21 -0.82 -5.56
CA ALA A 56 13.78 -1.60 -6.65
C ALA A 56 13.92 -0.75 -7.93
N ALA A 57 14.95 -1.03 -8.73
CA ALA A 57 15.25 -0.29 -9.95
C ALA A 57 14.48 -0.75 -11.20
N HIS A 58 13.75 -1.86 -11.13
CA HIS A 58 13.10 -2.52 -12.26
C HIS A 58 11.77 -1.86 -12.66
#